data_AF-A0A2V6IPB4-F1
#
_entry.id   AF-A0A2V6IPB4-F1
#
_cell.length_a   1.000
_cell.length_b   1.000
_cell.length_c   1.000
_cell.angle_alpha   90.00
_cell.angle_beta   90.00
_cell.angle_gamma   90.00
#
_symmetry.space_group_name_H-M   'P 1'
#
loop_
_entity.id
_entity.type
_entity.pdbx_description
1 polymer ?
#
loop_
_entity_poly.entity_id
_entity_poly.type
_entity_poly.pdbx_seq_one_letter_code
_entity_poly.pdbx_strand_id
1 'polypeptide(L)'
;MTEELDRVLQTRAGRRVEYLSITWTSLEAIIGVTVGILAGSVALIGFGADSIIEVASSCVLLWWLAEGSIDRDRAAHRLVGACFFALAAYIAIDASADLLRHEAPRVTYFGILYAGACVVVMPLLARAKRRVAVRLNSNALHADSHQSDICAYLSVILLLGLALNAALGWWWADPIAALAMLPIIIREGIAGWGGKTCSHAHF
;
A
#
# COMPACT_ATOMS: atom_id res chain seq x y z
N MET A 1 -7.11 20.63 -12.41
CA MET A 1 -6.75 19.27 -11.96
C MET A 1 -7.98 18.45 -11.54
N THR A 2 -9.07 19.08 -11.07
CA THR A 2 -10.47 18.60 -11.22
C THR A 2 -10.74 18.06 -12.63
N GLU A 3 -10.35 18.83 -13.65
CA GLU A 3 -10.41 18.39 -15.06
C GLU A 3 -9.62 17.10 -15.34
N GLU A 4 -8.53 16.81 -14.62
CA GLU A 4 -7.71 15.62 -14.87
C GLU A 4 -8.42 14.37 -14.36
N LEU A 5 -8.99 14.43 -13.15
CA LEU A 5 -9.84 13.38 -12.60
C LEU A 5 -11.09 13.19 -13.46
N ASP A 6 -11.76 14.27 -13.86
CA ASP A 6 -12.90 14.21 -14.76
C ASP A 6 -12.52 13.57 -16.10
N ARG A 7 -11.36 13.91 -16.68
CA ARG A 7 -10.87 13.27 -17.91
C ARG A 7 -10.59 11.78 -17.70
N VAL A 8 -9.99 11.38 -16.56
CA VAL A 8 -9.76 9.97 -16.22
C VAL A 8 -11.07 9.20 -16.12
N LEU A 9 -12.05 9.75 -15.39
CA LEU A 9 -13.36 9.12 -15.18
C LEU A 9 -14.27 9.16 -16.42
N GLN A 10 -14.13 10.17 -17.29
CA GLN A 10 -14.86 10.29 -18.55
C GLN A 10 -14.45 9.21 -19.54
N THR A 11 -13.18 8.78 -19.52
CA THR A 11 -12.76 7.65 -20.37
C THR A 11 -13.22 6.31 -19.79
N ARG A 12 -13.76 5.43 -20.65
CA ARG A 12 -14.15 4.07 -20.25
C ARG A 12 -12.98 3.27 -19.68
N ALA A 13 -11.76 3.52 -20.16
CA ALA A 13 -10.55 2.83 -19.70
C ALA A 13 -10.12 3.30 -18.31
N GLY A 14 -10.03 4.62 -18.06
CA GLY A 14 -9.61 5.16 -16.77
C GLY A 14 -10.57 4.78 -15.65
N ARG A 15 -11.86 4.99 -15.86
CA ARG A 15 -12.89 4.57 -14.90
C ARG A 15 -12.86 3.08 -14.53
N ARG A 16 -12.61 2.20 -15.51
CA ARG A 16 -12.54 0.75 -15.24
C ARG A 16 -11.33 0.38 -14.40
N VAL A 17 -10.17 0.96 -14.69
CA VAL A 17 -8.94 0.69 -13.94
C VAL A 17 -9.05 1.23 -12.51
N GLU A 18 -9.62 2.42 -12.34
CA GLU A 18 -9.81 3.03 -11.03
C GLU A 18 -10.77 2.23 -10.15
N TYR A 19 -11.94 1.84 -10.66
CA TYR A 19 -12.87 1.02 -9.89
C TYR A 19 -12.32 -0.36 -9.57
N LEU A 20 -11.61 -0.99 -10.52
CA LEU A 20 -10.96 -2.26 -10.29
C LEU A 20 -9.91 -2.12 -9.17
N SER A 21 -9.13 -1.05 -9.22
CA SER A 21 -8.13 -0.73 -8.20
C SER A 21 -8.75 -0.60 -6.83
N ILE A 22 -9.68 0.35 -6.65
CA ILE A 22 -10.30 0.63 -5.36
C ILE A 22 -10.98 -0.61 -4.80
N THR A 23 -11.67 -1.38 -5.64
CA THR A 23 -12.33 -2.62 -5.20
C THR A 23 -11.30 -3.63 -4.72
N TRP A 24 -10.23 -3.83 -5.49
CA TRP A 24 -9.20 -4.81 -5.15
C TRP A 24 -8.42 -4.41 -3.89
N THR A 25 -7.94 -3.17 -3.80
CA THR A 25 -7.17 -2.69 -2.63
C THR A 25 -8.03 -2.64 -1.37
N SER A 26 -9.33 -2.36 -1.49
CA SER A 26 -10.27 -2.49 -0.36
C SER A 26 -10.43 -3.95 0.11
N LEU A 27 -10.49 -4.90 -0.82
CA LEU A 27 -10.51 -6.33 -0.48
C LEU A 27 -9.21 -6.75 0.19
N GLU A 28 -8.07 -6.26 -0.28
CA GLU A 28 -6.77 -6.53 0.33
C GLU A 28 -6.69 -6.03 1.78
N ALA A 29 -7.12 -4.80 2.01
CA ALA A 29 -7.20 -4.22 3.35
C ALA A 29 -8.04 -5.10 4.30
N ILE A 30 -9.26 -5.45 3.88
CA ILE A 30 -10.19 -6.23 4.72
C ILE A 30 -9.64 -7.63 4.98
N ILE A 31 -9.20 -8.33 3.93
CA ILE A 31 -8.70 -9.71 4.04
C ILE A 31 -7.40 -9.73 4.84
N GLY A 32 -6.45 -8.87 4.52
CA GLY A 32 -5.14 -8.78 5.17
C GLY A 32 -5.26 -8.54 6.68
N VAL A 33 -6.02 -7.53 7.09
CA VAL A 33 -6.21 -7.22 8.52
C VAL A 33 -6.97 -8.33 9.23
N THR A 34 -8.06 -8.83 8.65
CA THR A 34 -8.89 -9.86 9.31
C THR A 34 -8.12 -11.16 9.48
N VAL A 35 -7.49 -11.65 8.41
CA VAL A 35 -6.73 -12.90 8.46
C VAL A 35 -5.48 -12.72 9.33
N GLY A 36 -4.85 -11.55 9.30
CA GLY A 36 -3.69 -11.22 10.14
C GLY A 36 -4.00 -11.29 11.63
N ILE A 37 -5.10 -10.63 12.06
CA ILE A 37 -5.57 -10.68 13.45
C ILE A 37 -5.93 -12.12 13.85
N LEU A 38 -6.64 -12.84 12.97
CA LEU A 38 -7.03 -14.23 13.24
C LEU A 38 -5.83 -15.20 13.25
N ALA A 39 -4.74 -14.88 12.58
CA ALA A 39 -3.52 -15.69 12.57
C ALA A 39 -2.50 -15.28 13.63
N GLY A 40 -2.62 -14.06 14.18
CA GLY A 40 -1.57 -13.43 14.97
C GLY A 40 -0.34 -13.10 14.13
N SER A 41 -0.52 -12.73 12.86
CA SER A 41 0.56 -12.46 11.90
C SER A 41 0.73 -10.95 11.72
N VAL A 42 1.83 -10.42 12.24
CA VAL A 42 2.17 -8.99 12.13
C VAL A 42 2.43 -8.63 10.67
N ALA A 43 3.02 -9.53 9.88
CA ALA A 43 3.24 -9.28 8.45
C ALA A 43 1.92 -9.13 7.67
N LEU A 44 0.89 -9.96 7.94
CA LEU A 44 -0.42 -9.80 7.28
C LEU A 44 -1.13 -8.54 7.72
N ILE A 45 -1.10 -8.21 9.02
CA ILE A 45 -1.74 -6.99 9.54
C ILE A 45 -1.05 -5.77 8.93
N GLY A 46 0.29 -5.76 8.89
CA GLY A 46 1.08 -4.70 8.28
C GLY A 46 0.75 -4.51 6.80
N PHE A 47 0.67 -5.60 6.04
CA PHE A 47 0.27 -5.58 4.62
C PHE A 47 -1.17 -5.07 4.43
N GLY A 48 -2.14 -5.55 5.22
CA GLY A 48 -3.52 -5.08 5.13
C GLY A 48 -3.67 -3.60 5.53
N ALA A 49 -2.92 -3.15 6.53
CA ALA A 49 -2.91 -1.76 6.95
C ALA A 49 -2.26 -0.84 5.90
N ASP A 50 -1.24 -1.31 5.19
CA ASP A 50 -0.68 -0.62 4.02
C ASP A 50 -1.74 -0.38 2.94
N SER A 51 -2.54 -1.39 2.60
CA SER A 51 -3.66 -1.25 1.65
C SER A 51 -4.73 -0.25 2.15
N ILE A 52 -4.96 -0.14 3.46
CA ILE A 52 -5.85 0.90 4.03
C ILE A 52 -5.27 2.30 3.75
N ILE A 53 -3.95 2.47 3.90
CA ILE A 53 -3.28 3.74 3.59
C ILE A 53 -3.32 4.01 2.08
N GLU A 54 -3.18 3.02 1.21
CA GLU A 54 -3.35 3.18 -0.24
C GLU A 54 -4.76 3.70 -0.59
N VAL A 55 -5.82 3.09 -0.03
CA VAL A 55 -7.19 3.55 -0.25
C VAL A 55 -7.42 4.96 0.32
N ALA A 56 -6.97 5.21 1.55
CA ALA A 56 -7.14 6.51 2.19
C ALA A 56 -6.37 7.61 1.45
N SER A 57 -5.13 7.35 1.05
CA SER A 57 -4.31 8.30 0.29
C SER A 57 -4.94 8.60 -1.07
N SER A 58 -5.45 7.58 -1.77
CA SER A 58 -6.20 7.76 -3.01
C SER A 58 -7.44 8.64 -2.80
N CYS A 59 -8.27 8.34 -1.80
CA CYS A 59 -9.46 9.13 -1.48
C CYS A 59 -9.14 10.59 -1.09
N VAL A 60 -8.12 10.81 -0.25
CA VAL A 60 -7.70 12.15 0.19
C VAL A 60 -7.14 12.94 -0.99
N LEU A 61 -6.29 12.33 -1.81
CA LEU A 61 -5.76 12.94 -3.02
C LEU A 61 -6.92 13.33 -3.95
N LEU A 62 -7.88 12.42 -4.20
CA LEU A 62 -9.03 12.66 -5.06
C LEU A 62 -9.94 13.79 -4.54
N TRP A 63 -10.27 13.80 -3.26
CA TRP A 63 -11.12 14.85 -2.66
C TRP A 63 -10.43 16.22 -2.76
N TRP A 64 -9.16 16.32 -2.40
CA TRP A 64 -8.49 17.62 -2.27
C TRP A 64 -8.06 18.19 -3.63
N LEU A 65 -7.79 17.32 -4.60
CA LEU A 65 -7.65 17.69 -6.02
C LEU A 65 -8.94 18.30 -6.59
N ALA A 66 -10.11 17.89 -6.08
CA ALA A 66 -11.39 18.43 -6.51
C ALA A 66 -11.67 19.85 -5.98
N GLU A 67 -11.11 20.23 -4.83
CA GLU A 67 -11.32 21.54 -4.19
C GLU A 67 -10.36 22.64 -4.67
N GLY A 68 -9.29 22.29 -5.41
CA GLY A 68 -8.44 23.28 -6.11
C GLY A 68 -7.50 24.12 -5.24
N SER A 69 -7.30 23.78 -3.96
CA SER A 69 -6.44 24.54 -3.05
C SER A 69 -5.01 23.98 -2.96
N ILE A 70 -4.02 24.71 -3.50
CA ILE A 70 -2.60 24.33 -3.55
C ILE A 70 -1.99 24.16 -2.14
N ASP A 71 -2.39 24.98 -1.16
CA ASP A 71 -1.84 24.92 0.21
C ASP A 71 -2.23 23.65 0.99
N ARG A 72 -3.30 22.96 0.58
CA ARG A 72 -3.77 21.73 1.25
C ARG A 72 -3.09 20.48 0.72
N ASP A 73 -2.56 20.48 -0.50
CA ASP A 73 -1.87 19.31 -1.08
C ASP A 73 -0.70 18.82 -0.19
N ARG A 74 0.06 19.76 0.38
CA ARG A 74 1.12 19.47 1.34
C ARG A 74 0.63 18.87 2.65
N ALA A 75 -0.53 19.28 3.13
CA ALA A 75 -1.12 18.72 4.35
C ALA A 75 -1.63 17.29 4.11
N ALA A 76 -2.19 17.00 2.93
CA ALA A 76 -2.59 15.65 2.54
C ALA A 76 -1.37 14.71 2.49
N HIS A 77 -0.31 15.11 1.79
CA HIS A 77 0.91 14.32 1.71
C HIS A 77 1.54 14.09 3.09
N ARG A 78 1.55 15.10 3.96
CA ARG A 78 2.01 14.94 5.36
C ARG A 78 1.14 14.01 6.18
N LEU A 79 -0.18 14.03 5.99
CA LEU A 79 -1.10 13.12 6.67
C LEU A 79 -0.85 11.67 6.24
N VAL A 80 -0.73 11.42 4.93
CA VAL A 80 -0.38 10.10 4.39
C VAL A 80 0.99 9.64 4.90
N GLY A 81 1.98 10.55 4.89
CA GLY A 81 3.31 10.27 5.45
C GLY A 81 3.26 9.92 6.93
N ALA A 82 2.43 10.62 7.71
CA ALA A 82 2.21 10.31 9.12
C ALA A 82 1.54 8.93 9.33
N CYS A 83 0.60 8.53 8.47
CA CYS A 83 0.02 7.19 8.49
C CYS A 83 1.07 6.11 8.25
N PHE A 84 1.96 6.30 7.26
CA PHE A 84 3.06 5.35 7.02
C PHE A 84 4.04 5.28 8.19
N PHE A 85 4.38 6.41 8.83
CA PHE A 85 5.21 6.39 10.03
C PHE A 85 4.51 5.69 11.21
N ALA A 86 3.21 5.91 11.39
CA ALA A 86 2.43 5.21 12.42
C ALA A 86 2.40 3.70 12.17
N LEU A 87 2.21 3.28 10.91
CA LEU A 87 2.28 1.88 10.49
C LEU A 87 3.67 1.28 10.75
N ALA A 88 4.73 2.00 10.39
CA ALA A 88 6.10 1.57 10.64
C ALA A 88 6.38 1.39 12.14
N ALA A 89 5.92 2.33 12.97
CA ALA A 89 6.06 2.24 14.42
C ALA A 89 5.29 1.04 14.99
N TYR A 90 4.06 0.81 14.53
CA TYR A 90 3.26 -0.36 14.91
C TYR A 90 3.98 -1.67 14.58
N ILE A 91 4.40 -1.84 13.31
CA ILE A 91 5.10 -3.05 12.86
C ILE A 91 6.39 -3.26 13.65
N ALA A 92 7.18 -2.20 13.88
CA ALA A 92 8.42 -2.31 14.63
C ALA A 92 8.19 -2.77 16.07
N ILE A 93 7.17 -2.24 16.75
CA ILE A 93 6.84 -2.61 18.13
C ILE A 93 6.32 -4.05 18.18
N ASP A 94 5.32 -4.38 17.36
CA ASP A 94 4.62 -5.67 17.41
C ASP A 94 5.55 -6.81 16.97
N ALA A 95 6.26 -6.65 15.84
CA ALA A 95 7.21 -7.67 15.37
C ALA A 95 8.37 -7.87 16.37
N SER A 96 8.86 -6.81 17.01
CA SER A 96 9.89 -6.94 18.05
C SER A 96 9.36 -7.65 19.28
N ALA A 97 8.10 -7.41 19.68
CA ALA A 97 7.47 -8.10 20.79
C ALA A 97 7.32 -9.60 20.51
N ASP A 98 6.87 -9.98 19.32
CA ASP A 98 6.75 -11.38 18.90
C ASP A 98 8.10 -12.09 18.87
N LEU A 99 9.14 -11.41 18.36
CA LEU A 99 10.53 -11.90 18.38
C LEU A 99 11.04 -12.16 19.80
N LEU A 100 10.74 -11.27 20.75
CA LEU A 100 11.15 -11.43 22.14
C LEU A 100 10.36 -12.54 22.86
N ARG A 101 9.06 -12.64 22.59
CA ARG A 101 8.15 -13.63 23.21
C ARG A 101 8.26 -15.02 22.60
N HIS A 102 8.95 -15.17 21.46
CA HIS A 102 9.02 -16.42 20.69
C HIS A 102 7.63 -16.94 20.29
N GLU A 103 6.71 -16.02 19.98
CA GLU A 103 5.36 -16.36 19.57
C GLU A 103 5.32 -16.62 18.06
N ALA A 104 4.91 -17.84 17.68
CA ALA A 104 4.76 -18.21 16.28
C ALA A 104 3.35 -17.88 15.77
N PRO A 105 3.20 -17.15 14.66
CA PRO A 105 1.90 -16.98 14.04
C PRO A 105 1.33 -18.32 13.57
N ARG A 106 0.01 -18.46 13.66
CA ARG A 106 -0.68 -19.65 13.16
C ARG A 106 -0.56 -19.74 11.64
N VAL A 107 -0.13 -20.89 11.15
CA VAL A 107 -0.08 -21.17 9.71
C VAL A 107 -1.47 -21.03 9.10
N THR A 108 -1.58 -20.18 8.08
CA THR A 108 -2.86 -19.89 7.43
C THR A 108 -2.74 -20.07 5.92
N TYR A 109 -3.17 -21.23 5.41
CA TYR A 109 -3.12 -21.55 3.97
C TYR A 109 -3.89 -20.54 3.12
N PHE A 110 -5.00 -20.03 3.64
CA PHE A 110 -5.75 -18.96 2.98
C PHE A 110 -4.92 -17.67 2.85
N GLY A 111 -4.13 -17.32 3.88
CA GLY A 111 -3.23 -16.16 3.85
C GLY A 111 -2.11 -16.31 2.83
N ILE A 112 -1.58 -17.52 2.65
CA ILE A 112 -0.58 -17.83 1.61
C ILE A 112 -1.19 -17.69 0.21
N LEU A 113 -2.38 -18.29 -0.01
CA LEU A 113 -3.07 -18.19 -1.30
C LEU A 113 -3.42 -16.73 -1.63
N TYR A 114 -3.90 -15.99 -0.63
CA TYR A 114 -4.18 -14.57 -0.71
C TYR A 114 -2.92 -13.75 -1.07
N ALA A 115 -1.82 -13.93 -0.34
CA ALA A 115 -0.56 -13.26 -0.64
C ALA A 115 -0.05 -13.60 -2.05
N GLY A 116 -0.20 -14.86 -2.48
CA GLY A 116 0.10 -15.29 -3.85
C GLY A 116 -0.76 -14.58 -4.89
N ALA A 117 -2.05 -14.37 -4.61
CA ALA A 117 -2.92 -13.58 -5.47
C ALA A 117 -2.48 -12.11 -5.56
N CYS A 118 -2.12 -11.47 -4.42
CA CYS A 118 -1.59 -10.11 -4.39
C CYS A 118 -0.32 -9.97 -5.24
N VAL A 119 0.64 -10.91 -5.11
CA VAL A 119 1.89 -10.95 -5.90
C VAL A 119 1.62 -10.95 -7.41
N VAL A 120 0.51 -11.53 -7.86
CA VAL A 120 0.14 -11.57 -9.28
C VAL A 120 -0.69 -10.37 -9.70
N VAL A 121 -1.70 -10.01 -8.91
CA VAL A 121 -2.68 -8.98 -9.28
C VAL A 121 -2.12 -7.57 -9.16
N MET A 122 -1.33 -7.28 -8.12
CA MET A 122 -0.75 -5.94 -7.91
C MET A 122 0.12 -5.47 -9.08
N PRO A 123 1.09 -6.26 -9.58
CA PRO A 123 1.87 -5.86 -10.75
C PRO A 123 1.05 -5.70 -12.04
N LEU A 124 -0.06 -6.44 -12.18
CA LEU A 124 -0.96 -6.29 -13.32
C LEU A 124 -1.75 -4.99 -13.22
N LEU A 125 -2.22 -4.67 -12.02
CA LEU A 125 -2.93 -3.44 -11.71
C LEU A 125 -2.02 -2.21 -11.89
N ALA A 126 -0.80 -2.24 -11.34
CA ALA A 126 0.18 -1.19 -11.50
C ALA A 126 0.49 -0.91 -12.98
N ARG A 127 0.67 -1.96 -13.80
CA ARG A 127 0.85 -1.83 -15.26
C ARG A 127 -0.39 -1.29 -15.97
N ALA A 128 -1.60 -1.67 -15.53
CA ALA A 128 -2.83 -1.14 -16.10
C ALA A 128 -2.97 0.36 -15.80
N LYS A 129 -2.79 0.76 -14.53
CA LYS A 129 -2.78 2.16 -14.08
C LYS A 129 -1.75 2.97 -14.83
N ARG A 130 -0.49 2.53 -14.88
CA ARG A 130 0.61 3.24 -15.56
C ARG A 130 0.34 3.44 -17.05
N ARG A 131 -0.25 2.46 -17.75
CA ARG A 131 -0.62 2.60 -19.17
C ARG A 131 -1.70 3.65 -19.38
N VAL A 132 -2.68 3.73 -18.49
CA VAL A 132 -3.74 4.75 -18.54
C VAL A 132 -3.17 6.12 -18.14
N ALA A 133 -2.31 6.18 -17.13
CA ALA A 133 -1.67 7.40 -16.64
C ALA A 133 -0.89 8.10 -17.75
N VAL A 134 -0.08 7.36 -18.51
CA VAL A 134 0.68 7.90 -19.66
C VAL A 134 -0.26 8.39 -20.77
N ARG A 135 -1.33 7.64 -21.07
CA ARG A 135 -2.29 8.01 -22.13
C ARG A 135 -3.08 9.28 -21.80
N LEU A 136 -3.38 9.49 -20.53
CA LEU A 136 -4.16 10.63 -20.05
C LEU A 136 -3.28 11.76 -19.51
N ASN A 137 -1.95 11.59 -19.55
CA ASN A 137 -0.96 12.47 -18.96
C ASN A 137 -1.30 12.85 -17.52
N SER A 138 -1.67 11.84 -16.71
CA SER A 138 -2.18 12.04 -15.35
C SER A 138 -1.14 11.73 -14.28
N ASN A 139 -0.79 12.72 -13.47
CA ASN A 139 0.16 12.60 -12.37
C ASN A 139 -0.45 11.83 -11.18
N ALA A 140 -1.73 12.04 -10.91
CA ALA A 140 -2.45 11.33 -9.85
C ALA A 140 -2.46 9.82 -10.10
N LEU A 141 -2.79 9.39 -11.34
CA LEU A 141 -2.82 7.98 -11.70
C LEU A 141 -1.40 7.37 -11.79
N HIS A 142 -0.38 8.19 -12.04
CA HIS A 142 1.01 7.77 -11.92
C HIS A 142 1.40 7.48 -10.47
N ALA A 143 1.03 8.35 -9.53
CA ALA A 143 1.27 8.14 -8.09
C ALA A 143 0.53 6.89 -7.58
N ASP A 144 -0.72 6.71 -7.98
CA ASP A 144 -1.52 5.52 -7.64
C ASP A 144 -0.92 4.22 -8.24
N SER A 145 -0.37 4.29 -9.45
CA SER A 145 0.38 3.14 -10.01
C SER A 145 1.64 2.78 -9.22
N HIS A 146 2.28 3.77 -8.59
CA HIS A 146 3.48 3.57 -7.77
C HIS A 146 3.12 2.91 -6.42
N GLN A 147 1.99 3.27 -5.82
CA GLN A 147 1.50 2.59 -4.62
C GLN A 147 1.25 1.10 -4.89
N SER A 148 0.58 0.75 -5.99
CA SER A 148 0.38 -0.67 -6.33
C SER A 148 1.68 -1.42 -6.66
N ASP A 149 2.72 -0.74 -7.17
CA ASP A 149 4.05 -1.34 -7.30
C ASP A 149 4.65 -1.68 -5.91
N ILE A 150 4.44 -0.81 -4.91
CA ILE A 150 4.89 -1.03 -3.53
C ILE A 150 4.14 -2.19 -2.89
N CYS A 151 2.81 -2.22 -3.00
CA CYS A 151 2.01 -3.33 -2.49
C CYS A 151 2.44 -4.66 -3.14
N ALA A 152 2.83 -4.67 -4.41
CA ALA A 152 3.44 -5.85 -5.02
C ALA A 152 4.72 -6.31 -4.29
N TYR A 153 5.66 -5.40 -4.00
CA TYR A 153 6.87 -5.75 -3.25
C TYR A 153 6.56 -6.24 -1.83
N LEU A 154 5.65 -5.57 -1.11
CA LEU A 154 5.23 -5.98 0.22
C LEU A 154 4.55 -7.36 0.20
N SER A 155 3.73 -7.64 -0.81
CA SER A 155 3.08 -8.95 -0.97
C SER A 155 4.07 -10.09 -1.21
N VAL A 156 5.20 -9.83 -1.89
CA VAL A 156 6.29 -10.82 -2.04
C VAL A 156 6.95 -11.08 -0.70
N ILE A 157 7.26 -10.03 0.07
CA ILE A 157 7.85 -10.16 1.41
C ILE A 157 6.90 -10.96 2.33
N LEU A 158 5.61 -10.63 2.31
CA LEU A 158 4.56 -11.33 3.03
C LEU A 158 4.52 -12.82 2.65
N LEU A 159 4.44 -13.12 1.35
CA LEU A 159 4.35 -14.49 0.86
C LEU A 159 5.55 -15.31 1.30
N LEU A 160 6.76 -14.75 1.22
CA LEU A 160 7.97 -15.42 1.70
C LEU A 160 7.91 -15.71 3.20
N GLY A 161 7.51 -14.73 4.02
CA GLY A 161 7.37 -14.92 5.47
C GLY A 161 6.38 -16.04 5.81
N LEU A 162 5.20 -16.03 5.21
CA LEU A 162 4.16 -17.04 5.44
C LEU A 162 4.56 -18.42 4.91
N ALA A 163 5.15 -18.49 3.72
CA ALA A 163 5.57 -19.75 3.12
C ALA A 163 6.70 -20.40 3.92
N LEU A 164 7.67 -19.62 4.42
CA LEU A 164 8.75 -20.11 5.27
C LEU A 164 8.22 -20.58 6.63
N ASN A 165 7.31 -19.83 7.26
CA ASN A 165 6.64 -20.26 8.49
C ASN A 165 5.89 -21.59 8.27
N ALA A 166 5.14 -21.71 7.18
CA ALA A 166 4.34 -22.90 6.88
C ALA A 166 5.17 -24.13 6.49
N ALA A 167 6.22 -23.97 5.70
CA ALA A 167 7.02 -25.07 5.17
C ALA A 167 8.10 -25.55 6.14
N LEU A 168 8.71 -24.62 6.90
CA LEU A 168 9.88 -24.90 7.74
C LEU A 168 9.59 -24.78 9.25
N GLY A 169 8.40 -24.32 9.63
CA GLY A 169 8.03 -24.10 11.03
C GLY A 169 8.83 -22.97 11.69
N TRP A 170 9.38 -22.05 10.89
CA TRP A 170 10.17 -20.93 11.40
C TRP A 170 9.27 -19.87 12.01
N TRP A 171 9.13 -19.95 13.33
CA TRP A 171 8.34 -19.01 14.15
C TRP A 171 8.70 -17.54 13.91
N TRP A 172 9.97 -17.23 13.63
CA TRP A 172 10.47 -15.88 13.42
C TRP A 172 10.30 -15.36 11.97
N ALA A 173 9.88 -16.20 11.03
CA ALA A 173 9.80 -15.82 9.62
C ALA A 173 8.81 -14.68 9.37
N ASP A 174 7.69 -14.66 10.08
CA ASP A 174 6.66 -13.64 9.96
C ASP A 174 7.06 -12.29 10.58
N PRO A 175 7.54 -12.23 11.85
CA PRO A 175 8.10 -11.00 12.39
C PRO A 175 9.25 -10.42 11.56
N ILE A 176 10.17 -11.26 11.06
CA ILE A 176 11.26 -10.80 10.19
C ILE A 176 10.73 -10.29 8.85
N ALA A 177 9.73 -10.93 8.26
CA ALA A 177 9.09 -10.43 7.04
C ALA A 177 8.43 -9.06 7.30
N ALA A 178 7.73 -8.89 8.41
CA ALA A 178 7.14 -7.61 8.80
C ALA A 178 8.22 -6.52 8.95
N LEU A 179 9.33 -6.82 9.64
CA LEU A 179 10.46 -5.89 9.76
C LEU A 179 11.11 -5.58 8.41
N ALA A 180 11.16 -6.54 7.48
CA ALA A 180 11.68 -6.33 6.13
C ALA A 180 10.80 -5.40 5.28
N MET A 181 9.53 -5.20 5.64
CA MET A 181 8.65 -4.20 5.01
C MET A 181 8.99 -2.76 5.45
N LEU A 182 9.56 -2.58 6.65
CA LEU A 182 9.81 -1.26 7.24
C LEU A 182 10.62 -0.29 6.36
N PRO A 183 11.73 -0.69 5.71
CA PRO A 183 12.49 0.24 4.88
C PRO A 183 11.66 0.85 3.75
N ILE A 184 10.73 0.07 3.18
CA ILE A 184 9.84 0.52 2.11
C ILE A 184 8.79 1.47 2.70
N ILE A 185 8.11 1.06 3.77
CA ILE A 185 7.07 1.86 4.45
C ILE A 185 7.63 3.19 4.95
N ILE A 186 8.82 3.19 5.57
CA ILE A 186 9.49 4.40 6.06
C ILE A 186 9.85 5.33 4.90
N ARG A 187 10.31 4.79 3.76
CA ARG A 187 10.62 5.59 2.58
C ARG A 187 9.38 6.32 2.06
N GLU A 188 8.22 5.67 2.07
CA GLU A 188 6.96 6.32 1.69
C GLU A 188 6.49 7.34 2.73
N GLY A 189 6.70 7.07 4.02
CA GLY A 189 6.50 8.04 5.10
C GLY A 189 7.31 9.32 4.88
N ILE A 190 8.60 9.18 4.54
CA ILE A 190 9.50 10.29 4.22
C ILE A 190 9.05 11.00 2.94
N ALA A 191 8.63 10.26 1.91
CA ALA A 191 8.16 10.85 0.66
C ALA A 191 6.90 11.72 0.87
N GLY A 192 5.92 11.20 1.62
CA GLY A 192 4.71 11.95 2.00
C GLY A 192 5.02 13.17 2.87
N TRP A 193 5.91 13.03 3.87
CA TRP A 193 6.31 14.14 4.73
C TRP A 193 7.11 15.22 3.99
N GLY A 194 7.98 14.78 3.08
CA GLY A 194 8.94 15.60 2.35
C GLY A 194 8.31 16.56 1.35
N GLY A 195 7.09 16.25 0.86
CA GLY A 195 6.23 17.14 0.06
C GLY A 195 7.01 18.16 -0.76
N LYS A 196 7.92 17.68 -1.64
CA LYS A 196 8.82 18.57 -2.37
C LYS A 196 7.94 19.46 -3.24
N THR A 197 7.95 20.75 -2.90
CA THR A 197 7.60 21.82 -3.82
C THR A 197 8.40 21.60 -5.09
N CYS A 198 7.76 21.14 -6.16
CA CYS A 198 8.12 21.60 -7.49
C CYS A 198 7.82 23.11 -7.49
N SER A 199 8.74 23.87 -6.92
CA SER A 199 8.96 25.24 -7.34
C SER A 199 9.32 25.11 -8.81
N HIS A 200 8.35 25.31 -9.70
CA HIS A 200 8.62 25.70 -11.07
C HIS A 200 9.20 27.12 -11.02
N ALA A 201 10.46 27.21 -10.60
CA ALA A 201 11.35 28.28 -10.99
C ALA A 201 12.06 27.80 -12.26
N HIS A 202 11.65 28.37 -13.38
CA HIS A 202 12.41 28.63 -14.62
C HIS A 202 13.30 27.53 -15.21
N PHE A 203 12.98 27.13 -16.45
CA PHE A 203 13.76 27.55 -17.62
C PHE A 203 12.81 27.86 -18.78
#